data_AF-A0A8T6HY35-F1
#
_entry.id   AF-A0A8T6HY35-F1
#
_cell.length_a   1.000
_cell.length_b   1.000
_cell.length_c   1.000
_cell.angle_alpha   90.00
_cell.angle_beta   90.00
_cell.angle_gamma   90.00
#
_symmetry.space_group_name_H-M   'P 1'
#
loop_
_entity.id
_entity.type
_entity.pdbx_description
1 polymer ?
#
loop_
_entity_poly.entity_id
_entity_poly.type
_entity_poly.pdbx_seq_one_letter_code
_entity_poly.pdbx_strand_id
1 'polypeptide(L)'
;MMPTRTTIILDDPARTAARQLAVRYDCSVSEAIRRALVRQRDAELGMSPVKRRERVQTLERLFELFAGHDAEDEIRRLKEQDEGF
;
A
#
# COMPACT_ATOMS: atom_id res chain seq x y z
N MET A 1 1.82 -12.23 7.37
CA MET A 1 2.34 -13.20 6.38
C MET A 1 3.78 -12.79 6.07
N MET A 2 4.76 -13.68 6.23
CA MET A 2 6.16 -13.35 5.93
C MET A 2 6.36 -13.19 4.41
N PRO A 3 7.26 -12.30 3.96
CA PRO A 3 7.54 -12.13 2.54
C PRO A 3 8.20 -13.40 1.97
N THR A 4 7.49 -14.09 1.07
CA THR A 4 8.03 -15.23 0.33
C THR A 4 8.70 -14.74 -0.95
N ARG A 5 9.91 -15.25 -1.24
CA ARG A 5 10.60 -14.95 -2.51
C ARG A 5 10.05 -15.85 -3.61
N THR A 6 9.73 -15.26 -4.75
CA THR A 6 9.27 -15.98 -5.94
C THR A 6 10.23 -15.70 -7.09
N THR A 7 10.69 -16.75 -7.77
CA THR A 7 11.45 -16.64 -9.01
C THR A 7 10.50 -16.68 -10.19
N ILE A 8 10.64 -15.71 -11.11
CA ILE A 8 9.90 -15.67 -12.36
C ILE A 8 10.88 -15.65 -13.53
N ILE A 9 10.53 -16.32 -14.62
CA ILE A 9 11.30 -16.32 -15.87
C ILE A 9 10.58 -15.38 -16.83
N LEU A 10 11.31 -14.40 -17.36
CA LEU A 10 10.80 -13.42 -18.30
C LEU A 10 11.42 -13.66 -19.67
N ASP A 11 10.58 -13.56 -20.71
CA ASP A 11 11.05 -13.40 -22.08
C ASP A 11 11.74 -12.04 -22.27
N ASP A 12 12.42 -11.86 -23.40
CA ASP A 12 13.21 -10.65 -23.66
C ASP A 12 12.35 -9.36 -23.71
N PRO A 13 11.13 -9.37 -24.30
CA PRO A 13 10.23 -8.22 -24.21
C PRO A 13 9.85 -7.85 -22.78
N ALA A 14 9.42 -8.81 -21.95
CA ALA A 14 9.03 -8.52 -20.57
C ALA A 14 10.22 -8.09 -19.71
N ARG A 15 11.41 -8.67 -19.95
CA ARG A 15 12.66 -8.24 -19.30
C ARG A 15 12.99 -6.79 -19.62
N THR A 16 12.82 -6.38 -20.87
CA THR A 16 13.05 -5.00 -21.32
C THR A 16 12.06 -4.05 -20.67
N ALA A 17 10.76 -4.39 -20.67
CA ALA A 17 9.72 -3.61 -20.01
C ALA A 17 9.98 -3.46 -18.50
N ALA A 18 10.39 -4.54 -17.81
CA ALA A 18 10.71 -4.51 -16.38
C ALA A 18 11.87 -3.56 -16.06
N ARG A 19 12.91 -3.52 -16.91
CA ARG A 19 14.02 -2.57 -16.78
C ARG A 19 13.57 -1.12 -16.99
N GLN A 20 12.75 -0.86 -18.01
CA GLN A 20 12.21 0.48 -18.26
C GLN A 20 11.33 0.97 -17.11
N LEU A 21 10.51 0.09 -16.53
CA LEU A 21 9.70 0.41 -15.35
C LEU A 21 10.57 0.71 -14.13
N ALA A 22 11.66 -0.05 -13.94
CA ALA A 22 12.62 0.18 -12.85
C ALA A 22 13.25 1.58 -12.95
N VAL A 23 13.69 1.97 -14.14
CA VAL A 23 14.20 3.33 -14.41
C VAL A 23 13.14 4.39 -14.14
N ARG A 24 11.91 4.18 -14.63
CA ARG A 24 10.80 5.13 -14.44
C ARG A 24 10.43 5.33 -12.97
N TYR A 25 10.54 4.29 -12.16
CA TYR A 25 10.17 4.31 -10.74
C TYR A 25 11.35 4.56 -9.80
N ASP A 26 12.56 4.74 -10.34
CA ASP A 26 13.80 4.86 -9.59
C ASP A 26 13.95 3.78 -8.50
N CYS A 27 13.80 2.51 -8.91
CA CYS A 27 13.85 1.37 -7.99
C CYS A 27 14.46 0.13 -8.64
N SER A 28 14.60 -0.95 -7.85
CA SER A 28 15.09 -2.22 -8.39
C SER A 28 14.07 -2.87 -9.35
N VAL A 29 14.55 -3.69 -10.28
CA VAL A 29 13.70 -4.42 -11.24
C VAL A 29 12.66 -5.29 -10.52
N SER A 30 13.04 -5.96 -9.43
CA SER A 30 12.12 -6.76 -8.61
C SER A 30 11.01 -5.93 -7.98
N GLU A 31 11.32 -4.72 -7.51
CA GLU A 31 10.33 -3.81 -6.93
C GLU A 31 9.40 -3.24 -8.01
N ALA A 32 9.93 -2.92 -9.19
CA ALA A 32 9.14 -2.48 -10.33
C ALA A 32 8.13 -3.55 -10.77
N ILE A 33 8.58 -4.82 -10.87
CA ILE A 33 7.72 -5.97 -11.18
C ILE A 33 6.65 -6.16 -10.10
N ARG A 34 7.02 -6.08 -8.82
CA ARG A 34 6.06 -6.19 -7.71
C ARG A 34 4.97 -5.13 -7.83
N ARG A 35 5.33 -3.87 -8.07
CA ARG A 35 4.38 -2.77 -8.24
C ARG A 35 3.48 -2.98 -9.46
N ALA A 36 4.02 -3.47 -10.57
CA ALA A 36 3.25 -3.78 -11.78
C ALA A 36 2.22 -4.89 -11.52
N LEU A 37 2.61 -5.97 -10.84
CA LEU A 37 1.71 -7.08 -10.47
C LEU A 37 0.59 -6.62 -9.55
N VAL A 38 0.90 -5.85 -8.51
CA VAL A 38 -0.11 -5.29 -7.60
C VAL A 38 -1.06 -4.38 -8.36
N ARG A 39 -0.54 -3.52 -9.24
CA ARG A 39 -1.35 -2.62 -10.06
C ARG A 39 -2.26 -3.38 -11.02
N GLN A 40 -1.76 -4.43 -11.69
CA GLN A 40 -2.58 -5.26 -12.57
C GLN A 40 -3.66 -5.98 -11.78
N ARG A 41 -3.31 -6.61 -10.64
CA ARG A 41 -4.28 -7.23 -9.74
C ARG A 41 -5.37 -6.24 -9.33
N ASP A 42 -5.00 -5.02 -8.95
CA ASP A 42 -5.96 -4.00 -8.52
C ASP A 42 -6.90 -3.61 -9.68
N ALA A 43 -6.38 -3.51 -10.90
CA ALA A 43 -7.17 -3.23 -12.09
C ALA A 43 -8.15 -4.38 -12.41
N GLU A 44 -7.69 -5.63 -12.38
CA GLU A 44 -8.51 -6.82 -12.67
C GLU A 44 -9.58 -7.08 -11.59
N LEU A 45 -9.23 -6.89 -10.31
CA LEU A 45 -10.15 -7.09 -9.18
C LEU A 45 -11.04 -5.87 -8.89
N GLY A 46 -11.05 -4.85 -9.76
CA GLY A 46 -11.93 -3.69 -9.63
C GLY A 46 -11.59 -2.76 -8.45
N MET A 47 -10.39 -2.83 -7.88
CA MET A 47 -9.88 -1.81 -6.96
C MET A 47 -9.44 -0.60 -7.78
N SER A 48 -10.41 0.25 -8.12
CA SER A 48 -10.13 1.41 -8.97
C SER A 48 -9.06 2.31 -8.35
N PRO A 49 -8.20 2.95 -9.17
CA PRO A 49 -7.25 3.96 -8.70
C PRO A 49 -7.90 5.12 -7.94
N VAL A 50 -9.21 5.32 -8.11
CA VAL A 50 -10.01 6.28 -7.36
C VAL A 50 -10.23 5.79 -5.93
N LYS A 51 -10.65 4.52 -5.74
CA LYS A 51 -10.77 3.91 -4.40
C LYS A 51 -9.45 3.87 -3.64
N ARG A 52 -8.33 3.69 -4.34
CA ARG A 52 -7.00 3.79 -3.71
C ARG A 52 -6.69 5.20 -3.24
N ARG A 53 -6.99 6.23 -4.04
CA ARG A 53 -6.83 7.64 -3.68
C ARG A 53 -7.73 8.03 -2.51
N GLU A 54 -9.00 7.62 -2.55
CA GLU A 54 -9.94 7.79 -1.43
C GLU A 54 -9.39 7.18 -0.15
N ARG A 55 -8.87 5.94 -0.22
CA ARG A 55 -8.23 5.30 0.94
C ARG A 55 -7.03 6.09 1.47
N VAL A 56 -6.16 6.59 0.60
CA VAL A 56 -4.99 7.37 1.01
C VAL A 56 -5.44 8.67 1.67
N GLN A 57 -6.39 9.39 1.07
CA GLN A 57 -6.94 10.62 1.63
C GLN A 57 -7.63 10.39 2.98
N THR A 58 -8.38 9.30 3.13
CA THR A 58 -8.99 8.93 4.42
C THR A 58 -7.92 8.65 5.47
N LEU A 59 -6.83 7.96 5.11
CA LEU A 59 -5.74 7.69 6.04
C LEU A 59 -4.96 8.96 6.42
N GLU A 60 -4.69 9.84 5.46
CA GLU A 60 -4.08 11.16 5.71
C GLU A 60 -4.96 12.00 6.64
N ARG A 61 -6.28 12.05 6.39
CA ARG A 61 -7.24 12.73 7.25
C ARG A 61 -7.26 12.17 8.67
N LEU A 62 -7.17 10.84 8.81
CA LEU A 62 -7.07 10.20 10.12
C LEU A 62 -5.77 10.60 10.81
N PHE A 63 -4.63 10.56 10.11
CA PHE A 63 -3.36 11.00 10.69
C PHE A 63 -3.39 12.48 11.11
N GLU A 64 -4.04 13.36 10.35
CA GLU A 64 -4.24 14.76 10.74
C GLU A 64 -5.12 14.89 11.99
N LEU A 65 -6.24 14.17 12.05
CA LEU A 65 -7.15 14.19 13.19
C LEU A 65 -6.50 13.68 14.48
N PHE A 66 -5.56 12.75 14.35
CA PHE A 66 -4.81 12.19 15.47
C PHE A 66 -3.40 12.81 15.62
N ALA A 67 -3.03 13.81 14.81
CA ALA A 67 -1.74 14.47 14.92
C ALA A 67 -1.68 15.30 16.21
N GLY A 68 -0.72 14.97 17.09
CA GLY A 68 -0.60 15.61 18.39
C GLY A 68 -1.49 15.00 19.49
N HIS A 69 -2.24 13.94 19.17
CA HIS A 69 -2.92 13.11 20.16
C HIS A 69 -2.03 11.94 20.56
N ASP A 70 -1.85 11.72 21.87
CA ASP A 70 -1.22 10.51 22.37
C ASP A 70 -2.21 9.35 22.20
N ALA A 71 -1.83 8.38 21.36
CA ALA A 71 -2.64 7.22 21.05
C ALA A 71 -2.94 6.37 22.29
N GLU A 72 -2.02 6.31 23.26
CA GLU A 72 -2.23 5.55 24.51
C GLU A 72 -3.27 6.24 25.39
N ASP A 73 -3.23 7.57 25.48
CA ASP A 73 -4.21 8.38 26.22
C ASP A 73 -5.60 8.35 25.60
N GLU A 74 -5.69 8.30 24.27
CA GLU A 74 -6.96 8.19 23.55
C GLU A 74 -7.57 6.80 23.72
N ILE A 75 -6.77 5.74 23.61
CA ILE A 75 -7.21 4.36 23.88
C ILE A 75 -7.67 4.20 25.33
N ARG A 76 -6.96 4.81 26.29
CA ARG A 76 -7.35 4.81 27.71
C ARG A 76 -8.69 5.51 27.92
N ARG A 77 -8.88 6.71 27.34
CA ARG A 77 -10.17 7.42 27.38
C ARG A 77 -11.32 6.63 26.78
N LEU A 78 -11.11 5.97 25.64
CA LEU A 78 -12.15 5.16 24.99
C LEU A 78 -12.53 3.93 25.83
N LYS A 79 -11.56 3.28 26.48
CA LYS A 79 -11.82 2.17 27.41
C LYS A 79 -12.58 2.63 28.66
N GLU A 80 -12.24 3.78 29.21
CA GLU A 80 -12.96 4.40 30.34
C GLU A 80 -14.41 4.75 29.97
N GLN A 81 -14.69 5.10 28.71
CA GLN A 81 -16.05 5.34 28.21
C GLN A 81 -16.84 4.04 27.97
N ASP A 82 -16.19 2.97 27.52
CA ASP A 82 -16.82 1.66 27.29
C ASP A 82 -17.14 0.91 28.60
N GLU A 83 -16.35 1.08 29.67
CA GLU A 83 -16.63 0.51 31.01
C GLU A 83 -17.73 1.28 31.77
N GLY A 84 -18.23 2.39 31.20
CA GLY A 84 -19.29 3.23 31.77
C GLY A 84 -20.73 2.78 31.48
N PHE A 85 -20.94 1.63 30.83
CA PHE A 85 -22.25 1.03 30.52
C PHE A 85 -22.49 -0.31 31.23
#